data_AF-A0A238JFS6-F1
#
_entry.id   AF-A0A238JFS6-F1
#
_cell.length_a   1.000
_cell.length_b   1.000
_cell.length_c   1.000
_cell.angle_alpha   90.00
_cell.angle_beta   90.00
_cell.angle_gamma   90.00
#
_symmetry.space_group_name_H-M   'P 1'
#
loop_
_entity.id
_entity.type
_entity.pdbx_description
1 polymer ?
#
loop_
_entity_poly.entity_id
_entity_poly.type
_entity_poly.pdbx_seq_one_letter_code
_entity_poly.pdbx_strand_id
1 'polypeptide(L)' 'MTQSLTADEQKMAAIWSNVLGCEVSDPEANFMDLGGSSLLAAQVAKTATTQFGTKISVVDVIVAQSLREFVGELETA' A
#
# COMPACT_ATOMS: atom_id res chain seq x y z
N MET A 1 6.30 18.16 9.38
CA MET A 1 6.61 17.11 10.36
C MET A 1 6.77 15.82 9.58
N THR A 2 7.99 15.43 9.23
CA THR A 2 8.25 14.20 8.46
C THR A 2 8.15 13.00 9.39
N GLN A 3 6.96 12.40 9.47
CA GLN A 3 6.75 11.15 10.20
C GLN A 3 7.45 10.00 9.45
N SER A 4 8.19 9.18 10.20
CA SER A 4 8.84 7.99 9.69
C SER A 4 7.82 6.87 9.47
N LEU A 5 8.02 6.09 8.41
CA LEU A 5 7.23 4.88 8.12
C LEU A 5 7.45 3.83 9.23
N THR A 6 6.39 3.17 9.69
CA THR A 6 6.44 1.97 10.55
C THR A 6 6.99 0.77 9.77
N ALA A 7 7.31 -0.33 10.46
CA ALA A 7 7.84 -1.52 9.80
C ALA A 7 6.88 -2.09 8.74
N ASP A 8 5.57 -2.05 8.98
CA ASP A 8 4.56 -2.54 8.04
C ASP A 8 4.25 -1.53 6.92
N GLU A 9 4.27 -0.23 7.23
CA GLU A 9 4.25 0.83 6.22
C GLU A 9 5.46 0.71 5.27
N GLN A 10 6.68 0.46 5.78
CA GLN A 10 7.87 0.25 4.96
C GLN A 10 7.76 -0.97 4.05
N LYS A 11 7.22 -2.10 4.55
CA LYS A 11 6.98 -3.28 3.72
C LYS A 11 5.97 -2.97 2.62
N MET A 12 4.88 -2.28 2.95
CA MET A 12 3.86 -1.96 1.96
C MET A 12 4.36 -0.95 0.93
N ALA A 13 5.11 0.06 1.39
CA ALA A 13 5.78 1.03 0.53
C ALA A 13 6.74 0.34 -0.45
N ALA A 14 7.49 -0.68 -0.01
CA ALA A 14 8.34 -1.47 -0.89
C ALA A 14 7.54 -2.27 -1.94
N ILE A 15 6.38 -2.82 -1.56
CA ILE A 15 5.48 -3.50 -2.50
C ILE A 15 4.96 -2.53 -3.55
N TRP A 16 4.46 -1.37 -3.11
CA TRP A 16 3.96 -0.32 -4.00
C TRP A 16 5.06 0.18 -4.91
N SER A 17 6.25 0.39 -4.37
CA SER A 17 7.42 0.84 -5.12
C SER A 17 7.81 -0.14 -6.22
N ASN A 18 7.81 -1.44 -5.92
CA ASN A 18 8.10 -2.48 -6.90
C ASN A 18 7.04 -2.58 -8.01
N VAL A 19 5.76 -2.32 -7.68
CA VAL A 19 4.66 -2.41 -8.65
C VAL A 19 4.53 -1.13 -9.49
N LEU A 20 4.64 0.05 -8.87
CA LEU A 20 4.55 1.35 -9.53
C LEU A 20 5.85 1.71 -10.26
N GLY A 21 6.99 1.13 -9.87
CA GLY A 21 8.30 1.48 -10.40
C GLY A 21 8.83 2.83 -9.92
N CYS A 22 8.29 3.36 -8.81
CA CYS A 22 8.71 4.62 -8.19
C CYS A 22 9.01 4.42 -6.71
N GLU A 23 9.86 5.25 -6.10
CA GLU A 23 10.10 5.18 -4.66
C GLU A 23 8.88 5.72 -3.90
N VAL A 24 8.30 4.91 -3.01
CA VAL A 24 7.24 5.34 -2.10
C VAL A 24 7.86 5.47 -0.73
N SER A 25 7.99 6.71 -0.26
CA SER A 25 8.60 7.03 1.04
C SER A 25 7.67 7.84 1.95
N ASP A 26 6.48 8.18 1.45
CA ASP A 26 5.53 9.04 2.14
C ASP A 26 4.36 8.21 2.72
N PRO A 27 4.09 8.28 4.04
CA PRO A 27 2.99 7.55 4.67
C PRO A 27 1.61 8.05 4.22
N GLU A 28 1.52 9.28 3.72
CA GLU A 28 0.29 9.86 3.17
C GLU A 28 0.22 9.72 1.65
N ALA A 29 1.15 8.97 1.03
CA ALA A 29 1.11 8.69 -0.39
C ALA A 29 -0.17 7.95 -0.77
N ASN A 30 -0.88 8.48 -1.76
CA ASN A 30 -2.03 7.83 -2.35
C ASN A 30 -1.61 6.99 -3.56
N PHE A 31 -2.04 5.73 -3.61
CA PHE A 31 -1.68 4.81 -4.70
C PHE A 31 -2.08 5.34 -6.08
N MET A 32 -3.27 5.94 -6.18
CA MET A 32 -3.80 6.47 -7.43
C MET A 32 -3.07 7.75 -7.88
N ASP A 33 -2.65 8.58 -6.92
CA ASP A 33 -1.86 9.81 -7.20
C ASP A 33 -0.46 9.48 -7.75
N LEU A 34 0.13 8.39 -7.26
CA LEU A 34 1.42 7.87 -7.76
C LEU A 34 1.35 7.24 -9.17
N GLY A 35 0.19 7.27 -9.83
CA GLY A 35 -0.04 6.65 -11.13
C GLY A 35 -0.59 5.22 -11.05
N GLY A 36 -1.13 4.84 -9.91
CA GLY A 36 -1.81 3.56 -9.70
C GLY A 36 -2.98 3.35 -10.66
N SER A 37 -3.14 2.11 -11.11
CA SER A 37 -4.28 1.67 -11.92
C SER A 37 -4.89 0.41 -11.35
N SER A 38 -6.10 0.04 -11.78
CA SER A 38 -6.78 -1.18 -11.29
C SER A 38 -5.95 -2.45 -11.47
N LEU A 39 -5.14 -2.52 -12.53
CA LEU A 39 -4.24 -3.65 -12.79
C LEU A 39 -3.07 -3.69 -11.80
N LEU A 40 -2.48 -2.54 -11.49
CA LEU A 40 -1.40 -2.43 -10.51
C LEU A 40 -1.93 -2.66 -9.10
N ALA A 41 -3.11 -2.13 -8.77
CA ALA A 41 -3.79 -2.40 -7.50
C ALA A 41 -4.06 -3.89 -7.31
N ALA A 42 -4.43 -4.62 -8.38
CA ALA A 42 -4.58 -6.08 -8.32
C ALA A 42 -3.26 -6.81 -8.02
N GLN A 43 -2.15 -6.34 -8.57
CA GLN A 43 -0.81 -6.88 -8.29
C GLN A 43 -0.37 -6.59 -6.85
N VAL A 44 -0.60 -5.37 -6.38
CA VAL A 44 -0.35 -4.98 -4.97
C VAL A 44 -1.19 -5.84 -4.05
N ALA A 45 -2.50 -5.93 -4.27
CA ALA A 45 -3.41 -6.71 -3.44
C ALA A 45 -2.98 -8.18 -3.33
N LYS A 46 -2.57 -8.81 -4.45
CA LYS A 46 -2.04 -10.18 -4.46
C LYS A 46 -0.73 -10.32 -3.66
N THR A 47 0.20 -9.39 -3.87
CA THR A 47 1.52 -9.40 -3.20
C THR A 47 1.36 -9.15 -1.70
N ALA A 48 0.58 -8.14 -1.34
CA ALA A 48 0.26 -7.80 0.03
C ALA A 48 -0.48 -8.94 0.73
N THR A 49 -1.44 -9.60 0.05
CA THR A 49 -2.13 -10.77 0.62
C THR A 49 -1.16 -11.89 0.99
N THR A 50 -0.12 -12.10 0.17
CA THR A 50 0.91 -13.12 0.43
C THR A 50 1.86 -12.71 1.55
N GLN A 51 2.21 -11.42 1.65
CA GLN A 51 3.16 -10.88 2.63
C GLN A 51 2.54 -10.71 4.02
N PHE A 52 1.31 -10.18 4.08
CA PHE A 52 0.58 -9.93 5.33
C PHE A 52 -0.27 -11.12 5.76
N GLY A 53 -0.50 -12.10 4.87
CA GLY A 53 -1.33 -13.26 5.17
C GLY A 53 -2.83 -12.96 5.30
N THR A 54 -3.25 -11.73 4.97
CA THR A 54 -4.64 -11.29 5.05
C THR A 54 -5.21 -11.04 3.66
N LYS A 55 -6.51 -11.30 3.46
CA LYS A 55 -7.11 -11.21 2.13
C LYS A 55 -7.36 -9.75 1.77
N ILE A 56 -6.51 -9.19 0.92
CA ILE A 56 -6.61 -7.82 0.42
C ILE A 56 -7.24 -7.84 -0.97
N SER A 57 -8.28 -7.05 -1.17
CA SER A 57 -8.92 -6.88 -2.48
C SER A 57 -8.37 -5.65 -3.19
N VAL A 58 -8.54 -5.62 -4.51
CA VAL A 58 -8.19 -4.46 -5.34
C VAL A 58 -8.93 -3.20 -4.86
N VAL A 59 -10.18 -3.38 -4.43
CA VAL A 59 -11.00 -2.28 -3.91
C VAL A 59 -10.36 -1.66 -2.69
N ASP A 60 -9.89 -2.46 -1.72
CA ASP A 60 -9.23 -1.98 -0.50
C ASP A 60 -8.02 -1.08 -0.83
N VAL A 61 -7.22 -1.46 -1.84
CA VAL A 61 -6.07 -0.67 -2.29
C VAL A 61 -6.47 0.65 -2.98
N ILE A 62 -7.60 0.67 -3.70
CA ILE A 62 -8.07 1.84 -4.44
C ILE A 62 -8.82 2.83 -3.53
N VAL A 63 -9.59 2.32 -2.55
CA VAL A 63 -10.37 3.16 -1.62
C VAL A 63 -9.51 3.77 -0.54
N ALA A 64 -8.39 3.12 -0.19
CA ALA A 64 -7.44 3.67 0.76
C ALA A 64 -6.94 5.04 0.31
N GLN A 65 -7.09 6.03 1.20
CA GLN A 65 -6.67 7.39 0.90
C GLN A 65 -5.16 7.57 1.09
N SER A 66 -4.52 6.72 1.89
CA SER A 66 -3.09 6.75 2.18
C SER A 66 -2.53 5.37 2.52
N LEU A 67 -1.21 5.22 2.39
CA LEU A 67 -0.47 4.04 2.84
C LEU A 67 -0.70 3.76 4.33
N ARG A 68 -0.65 4.80 5.18
CA ARG A 68 -0.90 4.67 6.62
C ARG A 68 -2.28 4.13 6.93
N GLU A 69 -3.32 4.71 6.33
CA GLU A 69 -4.70 4.30 6.57
C GLU A 69 -4.87 2.82 6.21
N PHE A 70 -4.37 2.44 5.02
CA PHE A 70 -4.42 1.07 4.56
C PHE A 70 -3.73 0.09 5.52
N VAL A 71 -2.51 0.41 5.97
CA VAL A 71 -1.76 -0.46 6.90
C VAL A 71 -2.42 -0.51 8.28
N GLY A 72 -2.92 0.62 8.78
CA GLY A 72 -3.64 0.67 10.05
C GLY A 72 -4.90 -0.19 10.07
N GLU A 73 -5.61 -0.29 8.96
CA GLU A 73 -6.74 -1.22 8.81
C GLU A 73 -6.30 -2.69 8.86
N LEU A 74 -5.13 -3.03 8.31
CA LEU A 74 -4.58 -4.39 8.38
C LEU A 74 -4.08 -4.75 9.77
N GLU A 75 -3.49 -3.81 10.50
CA GLU A 75 -3.01 -4.03 11.88
C GLU A 75 -4.17 -4.25 12.87
N THR A 76 -5.36 -3.75 12.54
CA THR A 76 -6.56 -3.81 13.40
C THR A 76 -7.42 -5.07 13.12
N ALA A 77 -7.17 -5.79 12.02
CA ALA A 77 -7.94 -6.95 11.56
C ALA A 77 -7.37 -8.30 12.05
#